data_AF-A0A0N4TDL0-F1
#
_entry.id   AF-A0A0N4TDL0-F1
#
_cell.length_a   1.000
_cell.length_b   1.000
_cell.length_c   1.000
_cell.angle_alpha   90.00
_cell.angle_beta   90.00
_cell.angle_gamma   90.00
#
_symmetry.space_group_name_H-M   'P 1'
#
loop_
_entity.id
_entity.type
_entity.pdbx_description
1 polymer ?
#
loop_
_entity_poly.entity_id
_entity_poly.type
_entity_poly.pdbx_seq_one_letter_code
_entity_poly.pdbx_strand_id
1 'polypeptide(L)'
;MQDAMSEGWELRTAKLAGEVEGTAVSHIVEGTAVSHIVEGTAVSHIVEGTAVSHIVEGAAVSHIVEGTARVQRYLIVEGTAVSHIVEGAAVSHIVEGTAVSHIVEGTAVSHIVEGTAVSHIAAVRYKS
;
A
#
# COMPACT_ATOMS: atom_id res chain seq x y z
N MET A 1 -18.29 5.80 -24.39
CA MET A 1 -17.07 5.11 -24.84
C MET A 1 -15.92 6.08 -24.60
N GLN A 2 -15.41 6.12 -23.38
CA GLN A 2 -14.19 6.87 -23.07
C GLN A 2 -13.12 5.80 -22.87
N ASP A 3 -12.19 5.76 -23.83
CA ASP A 3 -10.96 4.99 -23.75
C ASP A 3 -10.18 5.44 -22.52
N ALA A 4 -10.17 4.60 -21.48
CA ALA A 4 -9.33 4.82 -20.32
C ALA A 4 -7.89 4.48 -20.70
N MET A 5 -7.17 5.50 -21.16
CA MET A 5 -5.71 5.45 -21.31
C MET A 5 -5.12 5.31 -19.91
N SER A 6 -4.65 4.09 -19.61
CA SER A 6 -3.89 3.75 -18.42
C SER A 6 -2.49 4.38 -18.53
N GLU A 7 -2.36 5.65 -18.14
CA GLU A 7 -1.04 6.29 -18.04
C GLU A 7 -0.47 6.01 -16.64
N GLY A 8 0.71 5.40 -16.60
CA GLY A 8 1.48 5.21 -15.38
C GLY A 8 2.11 6.53 -14.97
N TRP A 9 1.70 7.08 -13.82
CA TRP A 9 2.21 8.36 -13.33
C TRP A 9 3.42 8.14 -12.41
N GLU A 10 4.51 8.88 -12.65
CA GLU A 10 5.60 9.06 -11.68
C GLU A 10 5.43 10.41 -10.98
N LEU A 11 5.19 10.38 -9.66
CA LEU A 11 5.04 11.59 -8.85
C LEU A 11 6.26 11.73 -7.91
N ARG A 12 7.03 12.81 -8.09
CA ARG A 12 8.23 13.11 -7.30
C ARG A 12 8.10 14.48 -6.61
N THR A 13 7.83 14.52 -5.30
CA THR A 13 7.80 15.77 -4.51
C THR A 13 7.90 15.51 -3.00
N ALA A 14 8.37 16.51 -2.23
CA ALA A 14 8.57 16.42 -0.77
C ALA A 14 7.27 16.30 0.06
N LYS A 15 6.11 16.56 -0.54
CA LYS A 15 4.81 16.32 0.08
C LYS A 15 3.79 16.04 -1.01
N LEU A 16 3.23 14.83 -1.00
CA LEU A 16 2.29 14.37 -2.01
C LEU A 16 0.94 14.05 -1.34
N ALA A 17 -0.11 14.69 -1.86
CA ALA A 17 -1.50 14.44 -1.51
C ALA A 17 -2.33 14.38 -2.80
N GLY A 18 -3.11 13.33 -2.98
CA GLY A 18 -3.90 13.17 -4.20
C GLY A 18 -4.85 11.98 -4.16
N GLU A 19 -5.84 12.03 -5.05
CA GLU A 19 -6.86 11.01 -5.27
C GLU A 19 -6.79 10.56 -6.74
N VAL A 20 -6.84 9.25 -6.96
CA VAL A 20 -6.76 8.65 -8.31
C VAL A 20 -7.86 7.62 -8.46
N GLU A 21 -8.64 7.75 -9.53
CA GLU A 21 -9.74 6.82 -9.87
C GLU A 21 -9.55 6.26 -11.29
N GLY A 22 -9.85 4.99 -11.49
CA GLY A 22 -9.89 4.39 -12.83
C GLY A 22 -10.10 2.89 -12.83
N THR A 23 -10.45 2.31 -13.99
CA THR A 23 -10.61 0.85 -14.10
C THR A 23 -9.29 0.11 -13.81
N ALA A 24 -8.17 0.66 -14.27
CA ALA A 24 -6.83 0.16 -14.00
C ALA A 24 -5.94 1.35 -13.61
N VAL A 25 -5.40 1.31 -12.39
CA VAL A 25 -4.55 2.37 -11.84
C VAL A 25 -3.16 1.80 -11.57
N SER A 26 -2.13 2.45 -12.13
CA SER A 26 -0.72 2.13 -11.86
C SER A 26 0.09 3.40 -11.64
N HIS A 27 0.84 3.50 -10.56
CA HIS A 27 1.72 4.65 -10.30
C HIS A 27 2.85 4.33 -9.32
N ILE A 28 3.90 5.16 -9.38
CA ILE A 28 5.04 5.10 -8.46
C ILE A 28 5.16 6.45 -7.77
N VAL A 29 5.30 6.41 -6.45
CA VAL A 29 5.42 7.61 -5.61
C VAL A 29 6.71 7.57 -4.80
N GLU A 30 7.50 8.64 -4.93
CA GLU A 30 8.72 8.86 -4.15
C GLU A 30 8.60 10.20 -3.39
N GLY A 31 8.69 10.16 -2.06
CA GLY A 31 8.58 11.38 -1.26
C GLY A 31 8.83 11.18 0.23
N THR A 32 9.13 12.26 0.95
CA THR A 32 9.34 12.19 2.40
C THR A 32 8.04 12.01 3.18
N ALA A 33 6.96 12.64 2.73
CA ALA A 33 5.62 12.48 3.31
C ALA A 33 4.59 12.27 2.19
N VAL A 34 3.91 11.12 2.25
CA VAL A 34 3.07 10.60 1.18
C VAL A 34 1.68 10.27 1.73
N SER A 35 0.63 10.81 1.11
CA SER A 35 -0.78 10.63 1.52
C SER A 35 -1.72 10.45 0.33
N HIS A 36 -2.33 9.29 0.12
CA HIS A 36 -3.17 9.06 -1.07
C HIS A 36 -4.43 8.24 -0.81
N ILE A 37 -5.42 8.45 -1.67
CA ILE A 37 -6.58 7.58 -1.83
C ILE A 37 -6.59 7.10 -3.28
N VAL A 38 -6.73 5.79 -3.49
CA VAL A 38 -6.72 5.19 -4.83
C VAL A 38 -7.89 4.22 -4.93
N GLU A 39 -8.75 4.43 -5.92
CA GLU A 39 -9.88 3.55 -6.22
C GLU A 39 -9.75 2.98 -7.64
N GLY A 40 -9.91 1.68 -7.80
CA GLY A 40 -10.01 1.09 -9.12
C GLY A 40 -10.27 -0.40 -9.13
N THR A 41 -10.70 -0.96 -10.27
CA THR A 41 -10.93 -2.41 -10.36
C THR A 41 -9.62 -3.19 -10.20
N ALA A 42 -8.54 -2.72 -10.84
CA ALA A 42 -7.20 -3.25 -10.67
C ALA A 42 -6.25 -2.11 -10.26
N VAL A 43 -5.63 -2.22 -9.09
CA VAL A 43 -4.70 -1.23 -8.56
C VAL A 43 -3.33 -1.87 -8.34
N SER A 44 -2.30 -1.25 -8.89
CA SER A 44 -0.90 -1.62 -8.65
C SER A 44 -0.09 -0.37 -8.30
N HIS A 45 0.63 -0.37 -7.19
CA HIS A 45 1.45 0.79 -6.84
C HIS A 45 2.69 0.43 -6.03
N ILE A 46 3.68 1.32 -6.10
CA ILE A 46 4.91 1.27 -5.33
C ILE A 46 5.11 2.63 -4.67
N VAL A 47 5.31 2.62 -3.36
CA VAL A 47 5.53 3.83 -2.57
C VAL A 47 6.85 3.72 -1.82
N GLU A 48 7.74 4.69 -2.06
CA GLU A 48 8.98 4.86 -1.31
C GLU A 48 8.90 6.16 -0.50
N GLY A 49 9.04 6.07 0.83
CA GLY A 49 9.02 7.28 1.65
C GLY A 49 9.27 7.11 3.14
N THR A 50 9.55 8.23 3.81
CA THR A 50 9.82 8.26 5.26
C THR A 50 8.57 8.33 6.13
N ALA A 51 7.42 8.74 5.59
CA ALA A 51 6.13 8.69 6.26
C ALA A 51 5.04 8.47 5.20
N VAL A 52 4.26 7.40 5.34
CA VAL A 52 3.30 6.97 4.31
C VAL A 52 1.94 6.67 4.95
N SER A 53 0.90 7.32 4.45
CA SER A 53 -0.50 7.06 4.81
C SER A 53 -1.31 6.84 3.54
N HIS A 54 -2.08 5.77 3.44
CA HIS A 54 -2.79 5.46 2.20
C HIS A 54 -4.03 4.62 2.43
N ILE A 55 -5.02 4.84 1.57
CA ILE A 55 -6.24 4.06 1.47
C ILE A 55 -6.36 3.58 0.02
N VAL A 56 -6.57 2.28 -0.17
CA VAL A 56 -6.62 1.68 -1.49
C VAL A 56 -7.83 0.75 -1.57
N GLU A 57 -8.71 1.00 -2.51
CA GLU A 57 -9.88 0.16 -2.75
C GLU A 57 -9.84 -0.41 -4.16
N GLY A 58 -10.05 -1.73 -4.28
CA GLY A 58 -10.17 -2.33 -5.60
C GLY A 58 -10.40 -3.83 -5.62
N ALA A 59 -10.92 -4.35 -6.73
CA ALA A 59 -11.17 -5.79 -6.84
C ALA A 59 -9.86 -6.60 -6.80
N ALA A 60 -8.80 -6.12 -7.44
CA ALA A 60 -7.46 -6.68 -7.37
C ALA A 60 -6.46 -5.59 -6.99
N VAL A 61 -5.84 -5.72 -5.82
CA VAL A 61 -4.87 -4.74 -5.30
C VAL A 61 -3.51 -5.40 -5.13
N SER A 62 -2.48 -4.76 -5.71
CA SER A 62 -1.08 -5.07 -5.48
C SER A 62 -0.36 -3.83 -4.95
N HIS A 63 0.27 -3.95 -3.79
CA HIS A 63 0.97 -2.82 -3.17
C HIS A 63 2.34 -3.18 -2.62
N ILE A 64 3.32 -2.31 -2.86
CA ILE A 64 4.64 -2.37 -2.24
C ILE A 64 4.94 -1.04 -1.55
N VAL A 65 5.26 -1.08 -0.25
CA VAL A 65 5.76 0.08 0.49
C VAL A 65 7.16 -0.17 1.01
N GLU A 66 8.09 0.71 0.66
CA GLU A 66 9.43 0.76 1.24
C GLU A 66 9.63 2.07 2.01
N GLY A 67 10.39 2.02 3.11
CA GLY A 67 10.77 3.23 3.83
C GLY A 67 11.32 3.03 5.23
N THR A 68 11.82 4.11 5.82
CA THR A 68 12.61 4.08 7.06
C THR A 68 11.89 4.66 8.28
N ALA A 69 10.57 4.80 8.22
CA ALA A 69 9.77 5.62 9.12
C ALA A 69 9.83 5.26 10.62
N ARG A 70 10.08 6.27 11.46
CA ARG A 70 9.78 6.30 12.91
C ARG A 70 8.29 6.56 13.21
N VAL A 71 7.51 6.90 12.20
CA VAL A 71 6.09 7.29 12.31
C VAL A 71 5.27 6.24 11.57
N GLN A 72 4.19 5.80 12.22
CA GLN A 72 3.32 4.73 11.78
C GLN A 72 2.96 4.87 10.30
N ARG A 73 3.28 3.85 9.50
CA ARG A 73 2.51 3.65 8.27
C ARG A 73 1.08 3.38 8.68
N TYR A 74 0.13 3.96 7.98
CA TYR A 74 -1.26 3.58 8.08
C TYR A 74 -1.75 3.25 6.69
N LEU A 75 -1.97 1.97 6.45
CA LEU A 75 -2.49 1.42 5.22
C LEU A 75 -3.87 0.86 5.51
N ILE A 76 -4.89 1.28 4.76
CA ILE A 76 -6.14 0.53 4.63
C ILE A 76 -6.19 0.04 3.18
N VAL A 77 -6.30 -1.28 2.98
CA VAL A 77 -6.55 -1.83 1.66
C VAL A 77 -7.71 -2.80 1.68
N GLU A 78 -8.67 -2.55 0.79
CA GLU A 78 -9.90 -3.33 0.63
C GLU A 78 -9.95 -3.93 -0.78
N GLY A 79 -10.26 -5.22 -0.89
CA GLY A 79 -10.42 -5.85 -2.20
C GLY A 79 -10.73 -7.33 -2.24
N THR A 80 -11.19 -7.85 -3.37
CA THR A 80 -11.40 -9.30 -3.51
C THR A 80 -10.10 -10.09 -3.47
N ALA A 81 -9.05 -9.59 -4.12
CA ALA A 81 -7.72 -10.18 -4.09
C ALA A 81 -6.70 -9.10 -3.74
N VAL A 82 -6.03 -9.27 -2.59
CA VAL A 82 -5.03 -8.31 -2.10
C VAL A 82 -3.68 -9.00 -1.97
N SER A 83 -2.66 -8.40 -2.58
CA SER A 83 -1.25 -8.74 -2.38
C SER A 83 -0.52 -7.51 -1.87
N HIS A 84 0.11 -7.59 -0.71
CA HIS A 84 0.88 -6.47 -0.18
C HIS A 84 2.25 -6.87 0.37
N ILE A 85 3.23 -6.00 0.16
CA ILE A 85 4.57 -6.09 0.75
C ILE A 85 4.88 -4.77 1.43
N VAL A 86 5.26 -4.82 2.71
CA VAL A 86 5.66 -3.62 3.45
C VAL A 86 6.99 -3.85 4.14
N GLU A 87 7.97 -2.98 3.86
CA GLU A 87 9.26 -2.96 4.54
C GLU A 87 9.45 -1.64 5.31
N GLY A 88 9.76 -1.71 6.61
CA GLY A 88 10.38 -0.61 7.32
C GLY A 88 10.28 -0.63 8.84
N ALA A 89 10.79 0.41 9.49
CA ALA A 89 11.01 0.39 10.93
C ALA A 89 9.71 0.26 11.76
N ALA A 90 8.69 1.10 11.51
CA ALA A 90 7.39 1.04 12.17
C ALA A 90 6.23 0.93 11.17
N VAL A 91 5.42 -0.12 11.27
CA VAL A 91 4.32 -0.43 10.35
C VAL A 91 3.01 -0.60 11.12
N SER A 92 1.95 0.10 10.69
CA SER A 92 0.56 -0.21 11.03
C SER A 92 -0.25 -0.40 9.74
N HIS A 93 -1.07 -1.45 9.65
CA HIS A 93 -1.95 -1.64 8.51
C HIS A 93 -3.20 -2.42 8.84
N ILE A 94 -4.23 -2.18 8.04
CA ILE A 94 -5.50 -2.90 8.00
C ILE A 94 -5.68 -3.37 6.57
N VAL A 95 -5.91 -4.68 6.39
CA VAL A 95 -6.22 -5.24 5.09
C VAL A 95 -7.51 -6.03 5.20
N GLU A 96 -8.46 -5.75 4.33
CA GLU A 96 -9.70 -6.51 4.20
C GLU A 96 -9.80 -7.07 2.79
N GLY A 97 -10.11 -8.36 2.68
CA GLY A 97 -10.37 -8.93 1.37
C GLY A 97 -10.69 -10.41 1.34
N THR A 98 -11.27 -10.89 0.23
CA THR A 98 -11.63 -12.31 0.11
C THR A 98 -10.37 -13.18 0.16
N ALA A 99 -9.37 -12.87 -0.65
CA ALA A 99 -8.06 -13.52 -0.64
C ALA A 99 -6.97 -12.50 -0.36
N VAL A 100 -6.22 -12.69 0.73
CA VAL A 100 -5.14 -11.81 1.17
C VAL A 100 -3.83 -12.57 1.22
N SER A 101 -2.81 -12.03 0.57
CA SER A 101 -1.43 -12.45 0.69
C SER A 101 -0.57 -11.28 1.13
N HIS A 102 0.20 -11.46 2.20
CA HIS A 102 1.05 -10.38 2.68
C HIS A 102 2.39 -10.76 3.29
N ILE A 103 3.33 -9.85 3.08
CA ILE A 103 4.70 -9.93 3.61
C ILE A 103 5.03 -8.61 4.31
N VAL A 104 5.49 -8.70 5.55
CA VAL A 104 5.90 -7.53 6.32
C VAL A 104 7.28 -7.75 6.93
N GLU A 105 8.22 -6.85 6.67
CA GLU A 105 9.51 -6.80 7.32
C GLU A 105 9.65 -5.48 8.11
N GLY A 106 9.98 -5.56 9.39
CA GLY A 106 10.14 -4.35 10.19
C GLY A 106 10.64 -4.55 11.61
N THR A 107 10.77 -3.45 12.37
CA THR A 107 11.21 -3.52 13.77
C THR A 107 10.04 -3.44 14.76
N ALA A 108 8.93 -2.80 14.37
CA ALA A 108 7.68 -2.74 15.10
C ALA A 108 6.51 -2.84 14.12
N VAL A 109 5.70 -3.88 14.25
CA VAL A 109 4.58 -4.18 13.35
C VAL A 109 3.30 -4.33 14.14
N SER A 110 2.26 -3.58 13.76
CA SER A 110 0.88 -3.76 14.19
C SER A 110 0.03 -4.00 12.94
N HIS A 111 -0.87 -4.97 12.98
CA HIS A 111 -1.73 -5.23 11.83
C HIS A 111 -3.06 -5.88 12.19
N ILE A 112 -4.04 -5.63 11.33
CA ILE A 112 -5.33 -6.32 11.28
C ILE A 112 -5.49 -6.82 9.85
N VAL A 113 -5.76 -8.11 9.70
CA VAL A 113 -6.06 -8.70 8.38
C VAL A 113 -7.32 -9.52 8.50
N GLU A 114 -8.32 -9.17 7.69
CA GLU A 114 -9.59 -9.87 7.59
C GLU A 114 -9.75 -10.45 6.19
N GLY A 115 -10.11 -11.73 6.12
CA GLY A 115 -10.36 -12.37 4.83
C GLY A 115 -10.73 -13.84 4.92
N THR A 116 -11.27 -14.36 3.81
CA THR A 116 -11.67 -15.77 3.74
C THR A 116 -10.47 -16.71 3.58
N ALA A 117 -9.43 -16.25 2.87
CA ALA A 117 -8.17 -16.95 2.70
C ALA A 117 -7.01 -15.97 2.94
N VAL A 118 -6.24 -16.20 4.00
CA VAL A 118 -5.13 -15.32 4.40
C VAL A 118 -3.81 -16.09 4.41
N SER A 119 -2.81 -15.55 3.73
CA SER A 119 -1.42 -16.00 3.78
C SER A 119 -0.53 -14.88 4.30
N HIS A 120 0.20 -15.13 5.39
CA HIS A 120 0.99 -14.11 6.09
C HIS A 120 2.43 -14.56 6.32
N ILE A 121 3.38 -13.68 6.00
CA ILE A 121 4.79 -13.78 6.39
C ILE A 121 5.19 -12.50 7.12
N ALA A 122 5.72 -12.62 8.34
CA ALA A 122 6.28 -11.50 9.09
C ALA A 122 7.72 -11.77 9.53
N ALA A 123 8.60 -10.80 9.29
CA ALA A 123 9.95 -10.76 9.83
C ALA A 123 10.10 -9.53 10.74
N VAL A 124 10.19 -9.76 12.05
CA VAL A 124 10.42 -8.69 13.03
C VAL A 124 11.87 -8.70 13.50
N ARG A 125 12.65 -7.67 13.13
CA ARG A 125 14.03 -7.51 13.60
C ARG A 125 14.07 -6.66 14.88
N TYR A 126 14.31 -7.30 16.02
CA TYR A 126 14.61 -6.58 17.25
C TYR A 126 16.06 -6.07 17.22
N LYS A 127 16.28 -4.80 17.60
CA LYS A 127 17.65 -4.29 17.84
C LYS A 127 18.17 -4.90 19.15
N SER A 128 19.31 -5.59 19.07
CA SER A 128 20.10 -6.00 20.26
C SER A 128 20.75 -4.81 20.94
#